data_AF-A0A9D5R612-F1
#
_entry.id   AF-A0A9D5R612-F1
#
_cell.length_a   1.000
_cell.length_b   1.000
_cell.length_c   1.000
_cell.angle_alpha   90.00
_cell.angle_beta   90.00
_cell.angle_gamma   90.00
#
_symmetry.space_group_name_H-M   'P 1'
#
loop_
_entity.id
_entity.type
_entity.pdbx_description
1 polymer ?
#
loop_
_entity_poly.entity_id
_entity_poly.type
_entity_poly.pdbx_seq_one_letter_code
_entity_poly.pdbx_strand_id
1 'polypeptide(L)' 'MINTQTLSTLSQKIQDGTATKAEKDNYMWILYQNGHITKKQYDEYTSEKNSNEVLNAGLTIGAIVLLGALIRKIATT' A
#
# COMPACT_ATOMS: atom_id res chain seq x y z
N MET A 1 13.74 3.96 -3.91
CA MET A 1 13.36 2.58 -4.28
C MET A 1 12.32 2.11 -3.28
N ILE A 2 11.17 1.63 -3.74
CA ILE A 2 10.14 1.09 -2.86
C ILE A 2 10.66 -0.17 -2.17
N ASN A 3 10.52 -0.26 -0.84
CA ASN A 3 10.83 -1.48 -0.11
C ASN A 3 9.65 -2.45 -0.25
N THR A 4 9.71 -3.29 -1.29
CA THR A 4 8.65 -4.25 -1.62
C THR A 4 8.44 -5.30 -0.53
N GLN A 5 9.48 -5.64 0.25
CA GLN A 5 9.36 -6.54 1.39
C GLN A 5 8.48 -5.94 2.48
N THR A 6 8.74 -4.69 2.86
CA THR A 6 7.94 -3.95 3.85
C THR A 6 6.50 -3.77 3.35
N LEU A 7 6.31 -3.42 2.08
CA LEU A 7 4.97 -3.26 1.49
C LEU A 7 4.18 -4.59 1.53
N SER A 8 4.84 -5.71 1.21
CA SER A 8 4.22 -7.05 1.25
C SER A 8 3.82 -7.45 2.67
N THR A 9 4.69 -7.27 3.66
CA THR A 9 4.38 -7.60 5.06
C THR A 9 3.22 -6.77 5.61
N LEU A 10 3.20 -5.47 5.33
CA LEU A 10 2.11 -4.60 5.75
C LEU A 10 0.80 -4.98 5.04
N SER A 11 0.84 -5.27 3.74
CA SER A 11 -0.32 -5.72 2.98
C SER A 11 -0.93 -7.00 3.57
N GLN A 12 -0.11 -7.99 3.93
CA GLN A 12 -0.57 -9.22 4.57
C GLN A 12 -1.23 -8.95 5.92
N LYS A 13 -0.58 -8.17 6.80
CA LYS A 13 -1.16 -7.80 8.09
C LYS A 13 -2.51 -7.10 7.97
N ILE A 14 -2.67 -6.24 6.96
CA ILE A 14 -3.93 -5.53 6.74
C ILE A 14 -5.02 -6.51 6.26
N GLN A 15 -4.68 -7.42 5.33
CA GLN A 15 -5.59 -8.46 4.85
C GLN A 15 -6.02 -9.43 5.95
N ASP A 16 -5.08 -9.80 6.84
CA ASP A 16 -5.32 -10.69 7.97
C ASP A 16 -6.07 -9.99 9.12
N GLY A 17 -6.34 -8.68 9.01
CA GLY A 17 -6.98 -7.88 10.05
C GLY A 17 -6.12 -7.67 11.31
N THR A 18 -4.83 -8.05 11.27
CA THR A 18 -3.90 -7.93 12.40
C THR A 18 -3.10 -6.62 12.39
N ALA A 19 -3.22 -5.81 11.34
CA ALA A 19 -2.55 -4.53 11.23
C ALA A 19 -3.11 -3.49 12.23
N THR A 20 -2.19 -2.92 13.00
CA THR A 20 -2.44 -1.72 13.81
C THR A 20 -2.70 -0.50 12.92
N LYS A 21 -3.25 0.56 13.52
CA LYS A 21 -3.45 1.84 12.82
C LYS A 21 -2.13 2.39 12.26
N ALA A 22 -1.05 2.35 13.05
CA ALA A 22 0.26 2.82 12.62
C ALA A 22 0.79 2.05 11.40
N GLU A 23 0.51 0.75 11.30
CA GLU A 23 0.90 -0.08 10.17
C GLU A 23 0.09 0.24 8.91
N LYS A 24 -1.21 0.48 9.06
CA LYS A 24 -2.08 0.96 7.96
C LYS A 24 -1.62 2.34 7.46
N ASP A 25 -1.29 3.24 8.39
CA ASP A 25 -0.79 4.58 8.09
C ASP A 25 0.55 4.50 7.34
N ASN A 26 1.46 3.63 7.79
CA ASN A 26 2.74 3.42 7.13
C ASN A 26 2.57 2.81 5.72
N TYR A 27 1.64 1.87 5.55
CA TYR A 27 1.34 1.29 4.23
C TYR A 27 0.88 2.36 3.23
N MET A 28 -0.09 3.19 3.63
CA MET A 28 -0.60 4.28 2.80
C MET A 28 0.47 5.34 2.52
N TRP A 29 1.33 5.63 3.51
CA TRP A 29 2.46 6.53 3.33
C TRP A 29 3.46 6.03 2.28
N ILE A 30 3.80 4.73 2.30
CA ILE A 30 4.70 4.13 1.31
C ILE A 30 4.09 4.25 -0.10
N LEU A 31 2.81 3.97 -0.26
CA LEU A 31 2.14 4.10 -1.56
C LEU A 31 2.17 5.56 -2.06
N TYR A 32 1.93 6.53 -1.18
CA TYR A 32 1.94 7.95 -1.53
C TYR A 32 3.34 8.43 -1.92
N GLN A 33 4.36 8.14 -1.09
CA GLN A 33 5.74 8.55 -1.33
C GLN A 33 6.33 7.99 -2.62
N ASN A 34 5.84 6.84 -3.08
CA ASN A 34 6.27 6.21 -4.34
C ASN A 34 5.35 6.59 -5.52
N GLY A 35 4.43 7.53 -5.35
CA GLY A 35 3.56 8.04 -6.42
C GLY A 35 2.48 7.06 -6.89
N HIS A 36 2.19 6.01 -6.12
CA HIS A 36 1.18 5.01 -6.45
C HIS A 36 -0.24 5.45 -6.07
N ILE A 37 -0.37 6.34 -5.09
CA ILE A 37 -1.62 7.03 -4.77
C ILE A 37 -1.41 8.54 -4.79
N THR A 38 -2.46 9.27 -5.13
CA THR A 38 -2.43 10.74 -5.18
C THR A 38 -2.49 11.36 -3.78
N LYS A 39 -2.06 12.63 -3.66
CA LYS A 39 -2.22 13.40 -2.41
C LYS A 39 -3.67 13.44 -1.94
N LYS A 40 -4.63 13.59 -2.86
CA LYS A 40 -6.07 13.58 -2.54
C LYS A 40 -6.49 12.28 -1.86
N GLN A 41 -6.09 11.12 -2.41
CA GLN A 41 -6.39 9.81 -1.80
C GLN A 41 -5.71 9.64 -0.44
N TYR A 42 -4.49 10.13 -0.28
CA TYR A 42 -3.80 10.09 1.01
C TYR A 42 -4.47 11.00 2.05
N ASP A 43 -4.83 12.24 1.66
CA ASP A 43 -5.53 13.19 2.51
C ASP A 43 -6.91 12.63 2.94
N GLU A 44 -7.66 12.03 2.00
CA GLU A 44 -8.94 11.37 2.28
C GLU A 44 -8.78 10.25 3.32
N TYR A 45 -7.78 9.38 3.14
CA TYR A 45 -7.44 8.35 4.13
C TYR A 45 -7.16 8.93 5.51
N THR A 46 -6.35 10.00 5.60
CA THR A 46 -6.00 10.64 6.88
C THR A 46 -7.16 11.41 7.52
N SER A 47 -8.15 11.82 6.74
CA SER A 47 -9.31 12.59 7.22
C SER A 47 -10.37 11.75 7.93
N GLU A 48 -10.14 10.44 8.06
CA GLU A 48 -11.06 9.41 8.59
C GLU A 48 -12.39 9.26 7.81
N LYS A 49 -12.72 10.18 6.90
CA LYS A 49 -13.79 9.99 5.91
C LYS A 49 -13.39 8.90 4.92
N ASN A 50 -14.17 7.82 4.88
CA ASN A 50 -13.97 6.70 3.96
C ASN A 50 -12.61 6.00 4.08
N SER A 51 -11.95 6.10 5.25
CA SER A 51 -10.61 5.54 5.48
C SER A 51 -10.51 4.05 5.13
N ASN A 52 -11.55 3.26 5.39
CA ASN A 52 -11.61 1.84 5.01
C ASN A 52 -11.74 1.62 3.49
N GLU A 53 -12.56 2.40 2.78
CA GLU A 53 -12.70 2.29 1.32
C GLU A 53 -11.39 2.69 0.63
N VAL A 54 -10.78 3.78 1.09
CA VAL A 54 -9.52 4.28 0.56
C VAL A 54 -8.37 3.32 0.89
N LEU A 55 -8.37 2.72 2.09
CA LEU A 55 -7.41 1.67 2.46
C LEU A 55 -7.56 0.44 1.57
N ASN A 56 -8.80 -0.01 1.30
CA ASN A 56 -9.04 -1.13 0.39
C ASN A 56 -8.59 -0.82 -1.04
N ALA A 57 -8.84 0.39 -1.54
CA ALA A 57 -8.30 0.83 -2.82
C ALA A 57 -6.76 0.85 -2.81
N GLY A 58 -6.16 1.30 -1.71
CA GLY A 58 -4.72 1.22 -1.46
C GLY A 58 -4.19 -0.22 -1.52
N LEU A 59 -4.89 -1.18 -0.92
CA LEU A 59 -4.52 -2.61 -0.97
C LEU A 59 -4.48 -3.16 -2.40
N THR A 60 -5.48 -2.83 -3.21
CA THR A 60 -5.50 -3.23 -4.64
C THR A 60 -4.31 -2.64 -5.38
N ILE A 61 -4.00 -1.36 -5.15
CA ILE A 61 -2.86 -0.68 -5.78
C ILE A 61 -1.53 -1.32 -5.34
N GLY A 62 -1.34 -1.56 -4.04
CA GLY A 62 -0.12 -2.20 -3.56
C GLY A 62 0.05 -3.64 -4.06
N ALA A 63 -1.03 -4.40 -4.26
CA ALA A 63 -0.97 -5.71 -4.90
C ALA A 63 -0.46 -5.62 -6.35
N ILE A 64 -0.94 -4.65 -7.14
CA ILE A 64 -0.46 -4.40 -8.51
C ILE A 64 1.03 -4.03 -8.50
N VAL A 65 1.46 -3.20 -7.55
CA VAL A 65 2.87 -2.81 -7.41
C VAL A 65 3.76 -4.03 -7.10
N LEU A 66 3.33 -4.90 -6.20
CA LEU A 66 4.04 -6.13 -5.86
C LEU A 66 4.12 -7.09 -7.07
N LEU A 67 3.04 -7.25 -7.82
CA LEU A 67 3.03 -8.04 -9.06
C LEU A 67 3.99 -7.48 -10.11
N GLY A 68 3.99 -6.16 -10.31
CA GLY A 68 4.93 -5.52 -11.23
C GLY A 68 6.39 -5.72 -10.83
N ALA A 69 6.69 -5.68 -9.53
CA ALA A 69 8.04 -5.95 -9.02
C ALA A 69 8.46 -7.42 -9.23
N LEU A 70 7.55 -8.38 -9.04
CA LEU A 70 7.80 -9.80 -9.33
C LEU A 70 8.07 -10.04 -10.81
N ILE A 71 7.23 -9.47 -11.70
CA ILE A 71 7.41 -9.58 -13.16
C ILE A 71 8.77 -8.99 -13.56
N ARG A 72 9.12 -7.80 -13.06
CA ARG A 72 10.42 -7.19 -13.33
C ARG A 72 11.56 -8.09 -12.88
N LYS A 73 11.50 -8.64 -11.67
CA LYS A 73 12.52 -9.56 -11.14
C LYS A 73 12.72 -10.76 -12.06
N ILE A 74 11.64 -11.38 -12.51
CA ILE A 74 11.67 -12.53 -13.43
C ILE A 74 12.21 -12.12 -14.80
N ALA A 75 11.78 -10.99 -15.36
CA ALA A 75 12.17 -10.54 -16.69
C ALA A 75 13.62 -10.03 -16.79
N THR A 76 14.23 -9.65 -15.65
CA THR A 76 15.65 -9.25 -15.57
C THR A 76 16.56 -10.35 -15.02
N THR A 77 16.06 -11.58 -14.88
CA THR A 77 16.84 -12.79 -14.56
C THR A 77 17.03 -13.61 -15.83
#